data_AF-A0A8T4XFM8-F1
#
_entry.id   AF-A0A8T4XFM8-F1
#
_cell.length_a   1.000
_cell.length_b   1.000
_cell.length_c   1.000
_cell.angle_alpha   90.00
_cell.angle_beta   90.00
_cell.angle_gamma   90.00
#
_symmetry.space_group_name_H-M   'P 1'
#
loop_
_entity.id
_entity.type
_entity.pdbx_description
1 polymer ?
#
loop_
_entity_poly.entity_id
_entity_poly.type
_entity_poly.pdbx_seq_one_letter_code
_entity_poly.pdbx_strand_id
1 'polypeptide(L)'
;MKVLFIRVVSTLSEARKCYPRCNKFRCGKDFLVYRGKNPWCRLTDEPCNPITCNYAICTIRRLLPQGVCGETVKRKTVEEGPEEMKTLTVKVRGKIFRKIGEKEIF
;
A
#
# COMPACT_ATOMS: atom_id res chain seq x y z
N MET A 1 20.50 -20.49 23.51
CA MET A 1 20.31 -19.03 23.50
C MET A 1 19.41 -18.69 22.32
N LYS A 2 18.12 -18.42 22.56
CA LYS A 2 17.14 -18.11 21.50
C LYS A 2 17.33 -16.66 21.08
N VAL A 3 17.77 -16.45 19.85
CA VAL A 3 17.85 -15.12 19.24
C VAL A 3 16.42 -14.61 19.09
N LEU A 4 16.02 -13.71 19.99
CA LEU A 4 14.79 -12.95 19.86
C LEU A 4 14.99 -12.02 18.67
N PHE A 5 14.43 -12.39 17.52
CA PHE A 5 14.19 -11.45 16.44
C PHE A 5 13.24 -10.37 16.97
N ILE A 6 13.82 -9.29 17.50
CA ILE A 6 13.10 -8.06 17.76
C ILE A 6 12.75 -7.50 16.38
N ARG A 7 11.60 -7.94 15.84
CA ARG A 7 10.95 -7.24 14.74
C ARG A 7 10.62 -5.85 15.28
N VAL A 8 11.51 -4.90 15.05
CA VAL A 8 11.20 -3.47 15.18
C VAL A 8 10.26 -3.13 14.02
N VAL A 9 9.01 -3.58 14.13
CA VAL A 9 7.93 -3.04 13.32
C VAL A 9 7.68 -1.67 13.91
N SER A 10 8.29 -0.66 13.31
CA SER A 10 7.90 0.72 13.51
C SER A 10 6.38 0.78 13.43
N THR A 11 5.76 1.17 14.54
CA THR A 11 4.32 1.38 14.69
C THR A 11 3.92 2.50 13.74
N LEU A 12 3.69 2.13 12.47
CA LEU A 12 2.98 2.94 11.51
C LEU A 12 1.66 3.32 12.19
N SER A 13 1.39 4.60 12.34
CA SER A 13 0.02 5.09 12.54
C SER A 13 -0.88 4.32 11.56
N GLU A 14 -1.74 3.45 12.09
CA GLU A 14 -2.43 2.42 11.30
C GLU A 14 -3.14 3.07 10.10
N ALA A 15 -3.00 2.47 8.92
CA ALA A 15 -3.66 2.96 7.72
C ALA A 15 -5.18 2.99 7.96
N ARG A 16 -5.78 4.17 7.87
CA ARG A 16 -7.20 4.33 8.23
C ARG A 16 -8.08 3.76 7.13
N LYS A 17 -9.16 3.10 7.53
CA LYS A 17 -10.21 2.67 6.62
C LYS A 17 -11.10 3.84 6.21
N CYS A 18 -11.62 3.80 5.00
CA CYS A 18 -12.63 4.73 4.52
C CYS A 18 -13.97 4.48 5.23
N TYR A 19 -14.70 5.56 5.46
CA TYR A 19 -15.99 5.52 6.14
C TYR A 19 -17.00 6.44 5.43
N PRO A 20 -18.32 6.15 5.49
CA PRO A 20 -19.32 6.86 4.70
C PRO A 20 -19.51 8.35 5.03
N ARG A 21 -19.09 8.78 6.22
CA ARG A 21 -19.15 10.19 6.65
C ARG A 21 -17.94 11.03 6.26
N CYS A 22 -16.95 10.43 5.61
CA CYS A 22 -15.80 11.20 5.14
C CYS A 22 -16.29 12.23 4.12
N ASN A 23 -15.87 13.49 4.26
CA ASN A 23 -16.27 14.59 3.36
C ASN A 23 -15.94 14.28 1.88
N LYS A 24 -14.92 13.45 1.65
CA LYS A 24 -14.44 13.05 0.33
C LYS A 24 -15.14 11.81 -0.22
N PHE A 25 -15.92 11.10 0.58
CA PHE A 25 -16.62 9.88 0.17
C PHE A 25 -17.92 10.19 -0.57
N ARG A 26 -18.15 9.46 -1.67
CA ARG A 26 -19.35 9.54 -2.49
C ARG A 26 -19.77 8.14 -2.94
N CYS A 27 -21.08 7.94 -3.13
CA CYS A 27 -21.62 6.76 -3.78
C CYS A 27 -21.80 7.08 -5.26
N GLY A 28 -21.18 6.32 -6.16
CA GLY A 28 -21.22 6.60 -7.61
C GLY A 28 -22.60 6.49 -8.27
N LYS A 29 -23.58 5.86 -7.59
CA LYS A 29 -24.97 5.76 -8.05
C LYS A 29 -25.97 6.48 -7.12
N ASP A 30 -25.49 7.32 -6.21
CA ASP A 30 -26.32 8.12 -5.29
C ASP A 30 -27.35 7.32 -4.45
N PHE A 31 -27.08 6.04 -4.21
CA PHE A 31 -27.91 5.20 -3.33
C PHE A 31 -27.69 5.45 -1.84
N LEU A 32 -26.63 6.17 -1.47
CA LEU A 32 -26.32 6.50 -0.08
C LEU A 32 -27.31 7.53 0.47
N VAL A 33 -27.99 7.18 1.55
CA VAL A 33 -28.91 8.04 2.29
C VAL A 33 -28.54 8.02 3.76
N TYR A 34 -28.69 9.14 4.45
CA TYR A 34 -28.48 9.20 5.89
C TYR A 34 -29.82 9.14 6.62
N ARG A 35 -30.09 8.03 7.30
CA ARG A 35 -31.23 7.90 8.24
C ARG A 35 -30.75 8.42 9.60
N GLY A 36 -30.83 9.73 9.78
CA GLY A 36 -30.28 10.41 10.96
C GLY A 36 -28.76 10.27 11.03
N LYS A 37 -28.24 9.47 11.97
CA LYS A 37 -26.79 9.24 12.12
C LYS A 37 -26.26 8.06 11.31
N ASN A 38 -27.13 7.23 10.74
CA ASN A 38 -26.72 5.97 10.14
C ASN A 38 -26.67 6.09 8.61
N PRO A 39 -25.51 5.80 7.98
CA PRO A 39 -25.42 5.73 6.54
C PRO A 39 -26.09 4.45 6.04
N TRP A 40 -27.04 4.59 5.11
CA TRP A 40 -27.89 3.53 4.60
C TRP A 40 -27.81 3.44 3.08
N CYS A 41 -27.84 2.23 2.54
CA CYS A 41 -27.87 1.98 1.10
C CYS A 41 -29.31 1.70 0.66
N ARG A 42 -29.86 2.52 -0.25
CA ARG A 42 -31.20 2.30 -0.82
C ARG A 42 -31.31 1.09 -1.74
N LEU A 43 -30.19 0.59 -2.28
CA LEU A 43 -30.20 -0.51 -3.24
C LEU A 43 -30.33 -1.87 -2.56
N THR A 44 -29.56 -2.09 -1.49
CA THR A 44 -29.50 -3.36 -0.77
C THR A 44 -30.28 -3.32 0.54
N ASP A 45 -30.80 -2.15 0.92
CA ASP A 45 -31.44 -1.90 2.22
C ASP A 45 -30.58 -2.37 3.42
N GLU A 46 -29.29 -2.04 3.35
CA GLU A 46 -28.30 -2.38 4.37
C GLU A 46 -27.49 -1.14 4.80
N PRO A 47 -26.81 -1.20 5.96
CA PRO A 47 -25.83 -0.19 6.35
C PRO A 47 -24.73 -0.02 5.30
N CYS A 48 -24.36 1.22 4.98
CA CYS A 48 -23.33 1.46 3.97
C CYS A 48 -21.95 1.00 4.44
N ASN A 49 -21.36 0.06 3.71
CA ASN A 49 -19.99 -0.42 3.93
C ASN A 49 -19.08 -0.10 2.73
N PRO A 50 -18.16 0.89 2.85
CA PRO A 50 -17.24 1.26 1.78
C PRO A 50 -16.26 0.17 1.34
N ILE A 51 -16.02 -0.86 2.17
CA ILE A 51 -15.03 -1.91 1.91
C ILE A 51 -15.54 -2.89 0.84
N THR A 52 -16.82 -3.24 0.93
CA THR A 52 -17.46 -4.25 0.08
C THR A 52 -18.25 -3.62 -1.07
N CYS A 53 -18.48 -2.31 -1.03
CA CYS A 53 -19.34 -1.63 -2.02
C CYS A 53 -18.59 -1.31 -3.32
N ASN A 54 -19.06 -1.87 -4.44
CA ASN A 54 -18.54 -1.58 -5.78
C ASN A 54 -18.78 -0.13 -6.24
N TYR A 55 -19.74 0.56 -5.62
CA TYR A 55 -20.07 1.95 -5.95
C TYR A 55 -19.43 2.96 -4.99
N ALA A 56 -18.53 2.50 -4.10
CA ALA A 56 -17.78 3.37 -3.22
C ALA A 56 -16.73 4.16 -4.02
N ILE A 57 -16.81 5.49 -3.98
CA ILE A 57 -15.87 6.36 -4.68
C ILE A 57 -15.33 7.40 -3.69
N CYS A 58 -14.04 7.69 -3.82
CA CYS A 58 -13.43 8.84 -3.18
C CYS A 58 -13.24 9.93 -4.24
N THR A 59 -13.71 11.15 -3.96
CA THR A 59 -13.60 12.32 -4.84
C THR A 59 -12.16 12.60 -5.29
N ILE A 60 -11.19 12.43 -4.39
CA ILE A 60 -9.76 12.58 -4.68
C ILE A 60 -9.10 11.29 -5.24
N ARG A 61 -9.89 10.26 -5.55
CA ARG A 61 -9.45 8.96 -6.10
C ARG A 61 -8.37 8.26 -5.25
N ARG A 62 -8.45 8.41 -3.92
CA ARG A 62 -7.54 7.78 -2.93
C ARG A 62 -8.17 6.61 -2.16
N LEU A 63 -9.25 6.00 -2.68
CA LEU A 63 -9.80 4.78 -2.10
C LEU A 63 -9.02 3.59 -2.67
N LEU A 64 -8.29 2.88 -1.82
CA LEU A 64 -7.55 1.68 -2.21
C LEU A 64 -8.44 0.43 -2.08
N PRO A 65 -8.09 -0.67 -2.75
CA PRO A 65 -8.68 -1.99 -2.49
C PRO A 65 -8.64 -2.31 -0.98
N GLN A 66 -9.62 -3.09 -0.50
CA GLN A 66 -9.86 -3.33 0.94
C GLN A 66 -10.36 -2.10 1.73
N GLY A 67 -10.77 -1.03 1.03
CA GLY A 67 -11.35 0.16 1.64
C GLY A 67 -10.35 1.00 2.44
N VAL A 68 -9.06 0.93 2.12
CA VAL A 68 -8.00 1.70 2.80
C VAL A 68 -7.94 3.11 2.23
N CYS A 69 -7.77 4.12 3.09
CA CYS A 69 -7.60 5.50 2.68
C CYS A 69 -6.15 5.76 2.27
N GLY A 70 -5.90 5.90 0.97
CA GLY A 70 -4.59 6.19 0.39
C GLY A 70 -4.01 7.56 0.74
N GLU A 71 -4.78 8.42 1.41
CA GLU A 71 -4.26 9.67 2.01
C GLU A 71 -3.49 9.41 3.31
N THR A 72 -3.80 8.31 3.99
CA THR A 72 -3.14 7.93 5.26
C THR A 72 -1.96 6.99 5.08
N VAL A 73 -1.82 6.39 3.89
CA VAL A 73 -0.71 5.50 3.58
C VAL A 73 0.52 6.35 3.29
N LYS A 74 1.41 6.47 4.29
CA LYS A 74 2.75 7.05 4.10
C LYS A 74 3.61 6.07 3.30
N ARG A 75 4.35 6.58 2.30
CA ARG A 75 5.35 5.79 1.57
C ARG A 75 6.47 5.38 2.54
N LYS A 76 6.79 4.08 2.57
CA LYS A 76 8.06 3.59 3.10
C LYS A 76 9.07 3.57 1.96
N THR A 77 9.50 4.74 1.50
CA THR A 77 10.73 4.81 0.72
C THR A 77 11.85 4.96 1.73
N VAL A 78 12.45 3.83 2.11
CA VAL A 78 13.82 3.85 2.61
C VAL A 78 14.65 4.10 1.37
N GLU A 79 15.39 5.20 1.34
CA GLU A 79 16.44 5.37 0.33
C GLU A 79 17.55 4.38 0.68
N GLU A 80 17.48 3.17 0.14
CA GLU A 80 18.65 2.29 0.08
C GLU A 80 19.65 2.99 -0.84
N GLY A 81 20.71 3.55 -0.27
CA GLY A 81 21.82 4.07 -1.05
C GLY A 81 22.38 2.97 -1.95
N PRO A 82 22.99 3.30 -3.10
CA PRO A 82 23.51 2.33 -4.08
C PRO A 82 24.62 1.41 -3.53
N GLU A 83 24.98 1.52 -2.26
CA GLU A 83 25.98 0.71 -1.58
C GLU A 83 25.48 -0.72 -1.30
N GLU A 84 24.17 -0.95 -1.19
CA GLU A 84 23.61 -2.29 -0.90
C GLU A 84 23.31 -3.14 -2.15
N MET A 85 23.34 -2.55 -3.36
CA MET A 85 23.22 -3.31 -4.63
C MET A 85 24.56 -3.85 -5.15
N LYS A 86 25.65 -3.75 -4.38
CA LYS A 86 27.00 -4.15 -4.82
C LYS A 86 27.46 -5.45 -4.18
N THR A 87 26.72 -6.55 -4.31
CA THR A 87 27.35 -7.90 -4.29
C THR A 87 26.51 -8.94 -5.03
N LEU A 88 26.03 -8.64 -6.24
CA LEU A 88 25.81 -9.73 -7.19
C LEU A 88 27.17 -10.13 -7.76
N THR A 89 27.95 -10.88 -6.98
CA THR A 89 29.16 -11.54 -7.48
C THR A 89 28.75 -12.54 -8.56
N VAL A 90 28.67 -12.08 -9.81
CA VAL A 90 28.52 -12.94 -10.97
C VAL A 90 29.80 -13.76 -11.07
N LYS A 91 29.78 -15.00 -10.56
CA LYS A 91 30.89 -15.94 -10.73
C LYS A 91 31.00 -16.31 -12.20
N VAL A 92 31.81 -15.59 -12.95
CA VAL A 92 32.11 -15.90 -14.34
C VAL A 92 32.94 -17.18 -14.38
N ARG A 93 32.58 -18.14 -15.24
CA ARG A 93 33.30 -19.42 -15.38
C ARG A 93 34.77 -19.17 -15.78
N GLY A 94 35.69 -19.89 -15.15
CA GLY A 94 37.14 -19.60 -15.13
C GLY A 94 37.87 -19.45 -16.48
N LYS A 95 37.27 -19.89 -17.60
CA LYS A 95 37.84 -19.67 -18.95
C LYS A 95 37.69 -18.22 -19.43
N ILE A 96 36.69 -17.49 -18.95
CA ILE A 96 36.45 -16.08 -19.31
C ILE A 96 37.26 -15.14 -18.41
N PHE A 97 37.46 -15.51 -17.14
CA PHE A 97 38.27 -14.76 -16.17
C PHE A 97 39.72 -14.49 -16.64
N ARG A 98 40.34 -15.47 -17.31
CA ARG A 98 41.73 -15.36 -17.78
C ARG A 98 41.90 -14.46 -19.01
N LYS A 99 40.83 -14.17 -19.76
CA LYS A 99 40.88 -13.33 -20.97
C LYS A 99 40.57 -11.86 -20.71
N ILE A 100 39.80 -11.55 -19.66
CA ILE A 100 39.31 -10.19 -19.39
C ILE A 100 40.21 -9.38 -18.47
N GLY A 101 41.15 -10.01 -17.76
CA GLY A 101 42.21 -9.35 -16.98
C GLY A 101 41.74 -8.07 -16.31
N GLU A 102 40.96 -8.21 -15.22
CA GLU A 102 40.41 -7.12 -14.38
C GLU A 102 40.32 -5.75 -15.07
N LYS A 103 39.50 -5.65 -16.12
CA LYS A 103 38.96 -4.35 -16.52
C LYS A 103 37.52 -4.27 -16.04
N GLU A 104 37.34 -3.43 -15.04
CA GLU A 104 36.05 -2.87 -14.67
C GLU A 104 35.44 -2.27 -15.94
N ILE A 105 34.41 -2.92 -16.47
CA ILE A 105 33.52 -2.33 -17.48
C ILE A 105 32.55 -1.45 -16.69
N PHE A 106 32.85 -0.16 -16.66
CA PHE A 106 31.98 0.90 -16.14
C PHE A 106 30.73 1.06 -17.01
#